data_AF-A0A359C913-F1
#
_entry.id   AF-A0A359C913-F1
#
_cell.length_a   1.000
_cell.length_b   1.000
_cell.length_c   1.000
_cell.angle_alpha   90.00
_cell.angle_beta   90.00
_cell.angle_gamma   90.00
#
_symmetry.space_group_name_H-M   'P 1'
#
loop_
_entity.id
_entity.type
_entity.pdbx_description
1 polymer ?
#
loop_
_entity_poly.entity_id
_entity_poly.type
_entity_poly.pdbx_seq_one_letter_code
_entity_poly.pdbx_strand_id
1 'polypeptide(L)' 'LAEAYGAAGFRATKPGEVPQVLREGFAADGPAIIDILTDPDAMVYPMVPAGAPLTKMLLV' A
#
# COMPACT_ATOMS: atom_id res chain seq x y z
N LEU A 1 -3.58 9.58 14.78
CA LEU A 1 -4.77 10.14 14.08
C LEU A 1 -5.94 9.20 14.22
N ALA A 2 -5.87 7.97 13.70
CA ALA A 2 -6.95 6.97 13.77
C ALA A 2 -7.62 6.88 15.15
N GLU A 3 -6.83 6.65 16.20
CA GLU A 3 -7.32 6.51 17.58
C GLU A 3 -8.04 7.77 18.10
N ALA A 4 -7.58 8.96 17.71
CA ALA A 4 -8.21 10.22 18.09
C ALA A 4 -9.62 10.40 17.48
N TYR A 5 -9.93 9.66 16.40
CA TYR A 5 -11.25 9.61 15.76
C TYR A 5 -12.02 8.32 16.08
N GLY A 6 -11.53 7.50 17.03
CA GLY A 6 -12.19 6.25 17.43
C GLY A 6 -12.00 5.08 16.46
N ALA A 7 -11.01 5.14 15.58
CA ALA A 7 -10.62 4.04 14.68
C ALA A 7 -9.35 3.35 15.18
N ALA A 8 -9.20 2.06 14.90
CA ALA A 8 -7.96 1.33 15.14
C ALA A 8 -6.86 1.82 14.18
N GLY A 9 -5.63 2.00 14.67
CA GLY A 9 -4.49 2.45 13.86
C GLY A 9 -3.38 1.42 13.83
N PHE A 10 -2.98 0.99 12.64
CA PHE A 10 -1.87 0.06 12.45
C PHE A 10 -0.85 0.62 11.47
N ARG A 11 0.44 0.36 11.71
CA ARG A 11 1.52 0.83 10.83
C ARG A 11 2.58 -0.23 10.61
N ALA A 12 2.96 -0.45 9.35
CA ALA A 12 4.09 -1.29 8.95
C ALA A 12 5.19 -0.42 8.31
N THR A 13 6.42 -0.54 8.79
CA THR A 13 7.58 0.19 8.26
C THR A 13 8.57 -0.73 7.55
N LYS A 14 8.44 -2.04 7.73
CA LYS A 14 9.27 -3.07 7.09
C LYS A 14 8.41 -4.11 6.38
N PRO A 15 8.89 -4.70 5.28
CA PRO A 15 8.13 -5.72 4.54
C PRO A 15 7.67 -6.91 5.39
N GLY A 16 8.48 -7.34 6.36
CA GLY A 16 8.13 -8.48 7.24
C GLY A 16 6.98 -8.21 8.21
N GLU A 17 6.65 -6.94 8.47
CA GLU A 17 5.57 -6.54 9.39
C GLU A 17 4.20 -6.57 8.70
N VAL A 18 4.17 -6.45 7.37
CA VAL A 18 2.94 -6.33 6.57
C VAL A 18 1.95 -7.48 6.81
N PRO A 19 2.35 -8.77 6.81
CA PRO A 19 1.39 -9.85 7.02
C PRO A 19 0.75 -9.84 8.41
N GLN A 20 1.46 -9.36 9.43
CA GLN A 20 0.93 -9.25 10.79
C GLN A 20 -0.03 -8.06 10.90
N VAL A 21 0.41 -6.89 10.43
CA VAL A 21 -0.38 -5.66 10.45
C VAL A 21 -1.69 -5.81 9.68
N LEU A 22 -1.67 -6.48 8.53
CA LEU A 22 -2.89 -6.78 7.77
C LEU A 22 -3.82 -7.72 8.53
N ARG A 23 -3.28 -8.78 9.18
CA ARG A 23 -4.09 -9.70 9.98
C ARG A 23 -4.78 -8.99 11.14
N GLU A 24 -4.05 -8.15 11.88
CA GLU A 24 -4.60 -7.37 12.99
C GLU A 24 -5.62 -6.34 12.52
N GLY A 25 -5.32 -5.64 11.41
CA GLY A 25 -6.22 -4.64 10.82
C GLY A 25 -7.54 -5.23 10.31
N PHE A 26 -7.51 -6.40 9.68
CA PHE A 26 -8.74 -7.08 9.22
C PHE A 26 -9.55 -7.71 10.35
N ALA A 27 -8.91 -8.00 11.50
CA ALA A 27 -9.58 -8.53 12.68
C ALA A 27 -10.11 -7.43 13.62
N ALA A 28 -9.87 -6.15 13.30
CA ALA A 28 -10.32 -5.05 14.14
C ALA A 28 -11.85 -4.91 14.12
N ASP A 29 -12.45 -4.79 15.30
CA ASP A 29 -13.87 -4.49 15.45
C ASP A 29 -14.13 -3.01 15.15
N GLY A 30 -14.55 -2.72 13.91
CA GLY A 30 -14.89 -1.37 13.46
C GLY A 30 -13.88 -0.76 12.49
N PRO A 31 -13.90 0.57 12.29
CA PRO A 31 -13.03 1.24 11.34
C PRO A 31 -11.55 1.09 11.71
N ALA A 32 -10.73 0.70 10.74
CA ALA A 32 -9.28 0.59 10.89
C ALA A 32 -8.56 1.41 9.82
N ILE A 33 -7.49 2.09 10.22
CA ILE A 33 -6.54 2.75 9.32
C ILE A 33 -5.25 1.94 9.35
N ILE A 34 -4.84 1.47 8.18
CA ILE A 34 -3.61 0.71 7.99
C ILE A 34 -2.65 1.56 7.15
N ASP A 35 -1.53 1.97 7.75
CA ASP A 35 -0.46 2.71 7.09
C ASP A 35 0.70 1.76 6.74
N ILE A 36 0.98 1.58 5.46
CA ILE A 36 2.10 0.76 4.99
C ILE A 36 3.11 1.68 4.31
N LEU A 37 4.30 1.77 4.88
CA LEU A 37 5.40 2.51 4.29
C LEU A 37 5.92 1.77 3.05
N THR A 38 5.83 2.41 1.90
CA THR A 38 6.35 1.91 0.62
C THR A 38 7.50 2.78 0.13
N ASP A 39 8.29 2.25 -0.81
CA ASP A 39 9.31 3.03 -1.50
C ASP A 39 8.65 4.12 -2.36
N PRO A 40 8.96 5.42 -2.14
CA PRO A 40 8.39 6.50 -2.93
C PRO A 40 8.83 6.50 -4.40
N ASP A 41 9.94 5.83 -4.73
CA ASP A 41 10.48 5.77 -6.09
C ASP A 41 9.99 4.53 -6.87
N ALA A 42 9.17 3.68 -6.24
CA ALA A 42 8.59 2.51 -6.89
C ALA A 42 7.62 2.92 -8.01
N MET A 43 7.88 2.42 -9.22
CA MET A 43 7.07 2.70 -10.42
C MET A 43 6.15 1.52 -10.78
N VAL A 44 5.04 1.84 -11.44
CA VAL A 44 4.07 0.85 -11.94
C VAL A 44 4.45 0.39 -13.34
N TYR A 45 4.56 -0.92 -13.53
CA TYR A 45 4.88 -1.56 -14.81
C TYR A 45 3.94 -2.74 -15.11
N PRO A 46 3.71 -3.09 -16.40
CA PRO A 46 4.20 -2.41 -17.60
C PRO A 46 3.57 -1.03 -17.81
N MET A 47 4.30 -0.12 -18.46
CA MET A 47 3.80 1.20 -18.84
C MET A 47 3.95 1.43 -20.34
N VAL A 48 2.90 1.94 -20.99
CA VAL A 48 2.99 2.45 -22.37
C VAL A 48 3.30 3.95 -22.31
N PRO A 49 4.44 4.41 -22.86
CA PRO A 49 4.78 5.83 -22.86
C PRO A 49 3.73 6.67 -23.59
N ALA A 50 3.56 7.92 -23.16
CA ALA A 50 2.65 8.85 -23.82
C ALA A 50 2.97 8.97 -25.33
N GLY A 51 1.97 8.74 -26.17
CA GLY A 51 2.12 8.77 -27.63
C GLY A 51 2.69 7.50 -28.27
N ALA A 52 3.05 6.47 -27.49
CA ALA A 52 3.45 5.18 -28.02
C ALA A 52 2.25 4.26 -28.28
N PRO A 53 2.32 3.34 -29.26
CA PRO A 53 1.31 2.31 -29.44
C PRO A 53 1.36 1.28 -28.29
N LEU A 54 0.23 0.61 -28.02
CA LEU A 54 0.10 -0.40 -26.96
C LEU A 54 1.11 -1.54 -27.05
N THR A 55 1.66 -1.80 -28.23
CA THR A 55 2.69 -2.81 -28.48
C THR A 55 4.08 -2.41 -27.96
N LYS A 56 4.31 -1.14 -27.62
CA LYS A 56 5.57 -0.63 -27.07
C LYS A 56 5.47 -0.38 -25.57
N MET A 57 5.35 -1.46 -24.81
CA MET A 57 5.40 -1.42 -23.34
C MET A 57 6.85 -1.33 -22.84
N LEU A 58 7.06 -0.51 -21.82
CA LEU A 58 8.25 -0.56 -20.96
C LEU A 58 8.05 -1.68 -19.94
N LEU A 59 8.97 -2.62 -19.96
CA LEU A 59 9.12 -3.71 -19.00
C LEU A 59 10.43 -3.43 -18.29
N VAL A 60 10.40 -3.45 -16.96
CA VAL A 60 11.48 -3.05 -16.05
C VAL A 60 12.89 -3.46 -16.49
#